data_AF-A0A2I3GXN6-F1
#
_entry.id   AF-A0A2I3GXN6-F1
#
_cell.length_a   1.000
_cell.length_b   1.000
_cell.length_c   1.000
_cell.angle_alpha   90.00
_cell.angle_beta   90.00
_cell.angle_gamma   90.00
#
_symmetry.space_group_name_H-M   'P 1'
#
loop_
_entity.id
_entity.type
_entity.pdbx_description
1 polymer ?
#
loop_
_entity_poly.entity_id
_entity_poly.type
_entity_poly.pdbx_seq_one_letter_code
_entity_poly.pdbx_strand_id
1 'polypeptide(L)'
;MCPTLNSIVSSLQRNGIFINSLIAALTIGGQQLFSSSTFSCPCQVGKNFYYGSAFLVIPALILLIAGFALRSQMWTITGEYCCSCAPPYRRISPLECKLACLMFFSITGRAVIAPLTWLAVTLLTGTYYECAASEFASVDHYPVFHNVSASKREEILAGFPCCRSAPSDVILVRDEIALLHRYQSQMLGWILIALATIAVLVSCCVARCCSPFTSLQRCYWTSHLQNERELFEQAAEQHSRLLIMHRIKKLFGFIPGSEDIKHIRIPSCQDWRDISVPTLLCMGDDLRGHYSFLGNRVDEDNEEDRSRGIELKP
;
A
#
# COMPACT_ATOMS: atom_id res chain seq x y z
N MET A 1 6.41 24.31 18.76
CA MET A 1 5.16 23.67 18.29
C MET A 1 4.38 23.17 19.52
N CYS A 2 3.07 23.46 19.60
CA CYS A 2 2.27 23.15 20.80
C CYS A 2 2.15 21.63 21.04
N PRO A 3 2.40 21.12 22.25
CA PRO A 3 2.33 19.68 22.56
C PRO A 3 0.93 19.08 22.37
N THR A 4 -0.12 19.89 22.52
CA THR A 4 -1.52 19.52 22.24
C THR A 4 -1.81 19.29 20.75
N LEU A 5 -1.11 20.01 19.87
CA LEU A 5 -1.28 19.89 18.43
C LEU A 5 -0.63 18.59 17.93
N ASN A 6 0.54 18.25 18.48
CA ASN A 6 1.22 16.98 18.18
C ASN A 6 0.45 15.75 18.72
N SER A 7 -0.24 15.87 19.86
CA SER A 7 -1.07 14.76 20.37
C SER A 7 -2.32 14.53 19.51
N ILE A 8 -2.94 15.60 19.01
CA ILE A 8 -4.09 15.51 18.09
C ILE A 8 -3.65 14.92 16.74
N VAL A 9 -2.53 15.36 16.19
CA VAL A 9 -2.00 14.84 14.91
C VAL A 9 -1.64 13.35 15.03
N SER A 10 -0.97 12.95 16.11
CA SER A 10 -0.63 11.54 16.33
C SER A 10 -1.87 10.67 16.56
N SER A 11 -2.91 11.20 17.22
CA SER A 11 -4.21 10.52 17.37
C SER A 11 -4.92 10.32 16.02
N LEU A 12 -4.95 11.35 15.17
CA LEU A 12 -5.52 11.27 13.81
C LEU A 12 -4.74 10.30 12.91
N GLN A 13 -3.42 10.31 12.99
CA GLN A 13 -2.54 9.44 12.20
C GLN A 13 -2.65 7.97 12.63
N ARG A 14 -2.93 7.71 13.91
CA ARG A 14 -3.18 6.36 14.45
C ARG A 14 -4.60 5.87 14.12
N ASN A 15 -5.54 6.78 13.84
CA ASN A 15 -6.91 6.42 13.46
C ASN A 15 -6.99 5.97 11.99
N GLY A 16 -7.04 4.65 11.77
CA GLY A 16 -7.17 4.07 10.43
C GLY A 16 -8.41 4.52 9.66
N ILE A 17 -9.50 4.91 10.35
CA ILE A 17 -10.71 5.42 9.70
C ILE A 17 -10.43 6.76 9.02
N PHE A 18 -9.74 7.68 9.71
CA PHE A 18 -9.41 8.99 9.16
C PHE A 18 -8.53 8.88 7.90
N ILE A 19 -7.50 8.04 7.96
CA ILE A 19 -6.60 7.79 6.82
C ILE A 19 -7.36 7.17 5.64
N ASN A 20 -8.22 6.17 5.89
CA ASN A 20 -9.01 5.54 4.83
C ASN A 20 -10.01 6.52 4.19
N SER A 21 -10.68 7.35 5.00
CA SER A 21 -11.57 8.39 4.51
C SER A 21 -10.84 9.45 3.69
N LEU A 22 -9.64 9.85 4.10
CA LEU A 22 -8.81 10.79 3.35
C LEU A 22 -8.39 10.22 2.00
N ILE A 23 -7.96 8.94 1.96
CA ILE A 23 -7.63 8.24 0.71
C ILE A 23 -8.85 8.21 -0.21
N ALA A 24 -10.04 7.91 0.33
CA ALA A 24 -11.26 7.89 -0.47
C ALA A 24 -11.60 9.28 -1.04
N ALA A 25 -11.55 10.33 -0.20
CA ALA A 25 -11.82 11.71 -0.64
C ALA A 25 -10.83 12.18 -1.71
N LEU A 26 -9.54 11.90 -1.55
CA LEU A 26 -8.51 12.21 -2.55
C LEU A 26 -8.74 11.44 -3.85
N THR A 27 -9.16 10.18 -3.78
CA THR A 27 -9.45 9.37 -4.97
C THR A 27 -10.66 9.91 -5.72
N ILE A 28 -11.72 10.33 -5.01
CA ILE A 28 -12.90 10.97 -5.60
C ILE A 28 -12.51 12.29 -6.27
N GLY A 29 -11.78 13.16 -5.56
CA GLY A 29 -11.33 14.45 -6.11
C GLY A 29 -10.40 14.28 -7.32
N GLY A 30 -9.48 13.32 -7.26
CA GLY A 30 -8.60 12.99 -8.38
C GLY A 30 -9.39 12.50 -9.60
N GLN A 31 -10.33 11.56 -9.41
CA GLN A 31 -11.15 11.04 -10.51
C GLN A 31 -11.95 12.16 -11.20
N GLN A 32 -12.55 13.07 -10.43
CA GLN A 32 -13.32 14.18 -10.98
C GLN A 32 -12.43 15.08 -11.87
N LEU A 33 -11.24 15.43 -11.38
CA LEU A 33 -10.27 16.23 -12.15
C LEU A 33 -9.80 15.52 -13.42
N PHE A 34 -9.42 14.24 -13.33
CA PHE A 34 -8.97 13.46 -14.49
C PHE A 34 -10.08 13.30 -15.53
N SER A 35 -11.32 13.05 -15.09
CA SER A 35 -12.46 12.91 -15.99
C SER A 35 -12.84 14.23 -16.66
N SER A 36 -12.79 15.35 -15.95
CA SER A 36 -13.18 16.65 -16.51
C SER A 36 -12.15 17.24 -17.47
N SER A 37 -10.86 16.93 -17.28
CA SER A 37 -9.78 17.61 -17.99
C SER A 37 -9.12 16.80 -19.09
N THR A 38 -9.19 15.46 -19.05
CA THR A 38 -8.37 14.62 -19.96
C THR A 38 -9.16 13.55 -20.70
N PHE A 39 -10.38 13.24 -20.26
CA PHE A 39 -11.17 12.19 -20.89
C PHE A 39 -12.06 12.72 -22.01
N SER A 40 -11.75 12.30 -23.24
CA SER A 40 -12.59 12.52 -24.42
C SER A 40 -12.65 11.22 -25.21
N CYS A 41 -13.85 10.66 -25.38
CA CYS A 41 -14.02 9.40 -26.11
C CYS A 41 -13.58 9.58 -27.58
N PRO A 42 -12.76 8.67 -28.15
CA PRO A 42 -12.24 8.84 -29.52
C PRO A 42 -13.32 8.65 -30.60
N CYS A 43 -14.39 7.94 -30.28
CA CYS A 43 -15.51 7.64 -31.18
C CYS A 43 -15.08 7.08 -32.53
N GLN A 44 -14.24 6.06 -32.46
CA GLN A 44 -13.70 5.31 -33.59
C GLN A 44 -13.89 3.82 -33.32
N VAL A 45 -14.40 3.11 -34.33
CA VAL A 45 -14.67 1.68 -34.27
C VAL A 45 -13.43 0.91 -33.81
N GLY A 46 -13.59 0.05 -32.80
CA GLY A 46 -12.55 -0.79 -32.23
C GLY A 46 -11.61 -0.06 -31.27
N LYS A 47 -11.73 1.26 -31.08
CA LYS A 47 -10.86 2.03 -30.16
C LYS A 47 -11.57 2.46 -28.89
N ASN A 48 -12.89 2.59 -28.92
CA ASN A 48 -13.64 3.05 -27.75
C ASN A 48 -13.48 2.09 -26.56
N PHE A 49 -13.53 0.78 -26.83
CA PHE A 49 -13.36 -0.26 -25.80
C PHE A 49 -12.01 -0.14 -25.07
N TYR A 50 -10.90 -0.09 -25.81
CA TYR A 50 -9.56 -0.01 -25.22
C TYR A 50 -9.35 1.31 -24.47
N TYR A 51 -9.79 2.43 -25.05
CA TYR A 51 -9.65 3.74 -24.42
C TYR A 51 -10.43 3.82 -23.10
N GLY A 52 -11.73 3.48 -23.11
CA GLY A 52 -12.54 3.49 -21.90
C GLY A 52 -12.05 2.49 -20.84
N SER A 53 -11.68 1.28 -21.24
CA SER A 53 -11.14 0.25 -20.33
C SER A 53 -9.80 0.65 -19.73
N ALA A 54 -8.94 1.34 -20.48
CA ALA A 54 -7.65 1.81 -19.96
C ALA A 54 -7.83 2.81 -18.82
N PHE A 55 -8.70 3.82 -18.99
CA PHE A 55 -9.01 4.79 -17.94
C PHE A 55 -9.73 4.17 -16.73
N LEU A 56 -10.46 3.07 -16.94
CA LEU A 56 -11.10 2.32 -15.87
C LEU A 56 -10.08 1.50 -15.05
N VAL A 57 -9.24 0.70 -15.71
CA VAL A 57 -8.42 -0.36 -15.07
C VAL A 57 -7.00 0.10 -14.73
N ILE A 58 -6.33 0.85 -15.60
CA ILE A 58 -4.90 1.16 -15.45
C ILE A 58 -4.62 2.02 -14.20
N PRO A 59 -5.38 3.09 -13.89
CA PRO A 59 -5.16 3.84 -12.66
C PRO A 59 -5.38 2.99 -11.40
N ALA A 60 -6.37 2.08 -11.41
CA ALA A 60 -6.56 1.15 -10.30
C ALA A 60 -5.35 0.22 -10.13
N LEU A 61 -4.79 -0.32 -11.22
CA LEU A 61 -3.58 -1.14 -11.15
C LEU A 61 -2.37 -0.36 -10.60
N ILE A 62 -2.16 0.88 -11.05
CA ILE A 62 -1.08 1.74 -10.55
C ILE A 62 -1.27 2.02 -9.06
N LEU A 63 -2.49 2.35 -8.62
CA LEU A 63 -2.80 2.57 -7.21
C LEU A 63 -2.57 1.31 -6.36
N LEU A 64 -2.87 0.12 -6.90
CA LEU A 64 -2.60 -1.13 -6.23
C LEU A 64 -1.09 -1.36 -6.06
N ILE A 65 -0.30 -1.19 -7.13
CA ILE A 65 1.17 -1.35 -7.09
C ILE A 65 1.79 -0.35 -6.12
N ALA A 66 1.38 0.93 -6.19
CA ALA A 66 1.84 1.96 -5.25
C ALA A 66 1.44 1.63 -3.80
N GLY A 67 0.22 1.14 -3.59
CA GLY A 67 -0.29 0.74 -2.28
C GLY A 67 0.50 -0.40 -1.62
N PHE A 68 1.08 -1.29 -2.43
CA PHE A 68 2.01 -2.33 -1.99
C PHE A 68 3.44 -1.78 -1.81
N ALA A 69 3.97 -1.07 -2.80
CA ALA A 69 5.35 -0.58 -2.81
C ALA A 69 5.66 0.44 -1.69
N LEU A 70 4.71 1.30 -1.34
CA LEU A 70 4.88 2.31 -0.28
C LEU A 70 4.85 1.73 1.14
N ARG A 71 4.59 0.43 1.31
CA ARG A 71 4.56 -0.21 2.63
C ARG A 71 5.90 -0.84 2.96
N SER A 72 6.64 -0.20 3.87
CA SER A 72 7.91 -0.71 4.42
C SER A 72 7.85 -2.16 4.92
N GLN A 73 6.71 -2.57 5.49
CA GLN A 73 6.49 -3.94 5.99
C GLN A 73 6.55 -5.02 4.88
N MET A 74 6.22 -4.68 3.63
CA MET A 74 6.28 -5.63 2.53
C MET A 74 7.74 -5.94 2.15
N TRP A 75 8.61 -4.93 2.19
CA TRP A 75 10.02 -5.05 1.86
C TRP A 75 10.81 -5.83 2.91
N THR A 76 10.45 -5.72 4.20
CA THR A 76 11.02 -6.55 5.27
C THR A 76 10.70 -8.03 5.06
N ILE A 77 9.45 -8.37 4.72
CA ILE A 77 9.05 -9.76 4.47
C ILE A 77 9.76 -10.30 3.21
N THR A 78 9.78 -9.55 2.11
CA THR A 78 10.47 -10.01 0.89
C THR A 78 11.99 -10.10 1.07
N GLY A 79 12.59 -9.18 1.84
CA GLY A 79 14.02 -9.17 2.16
C GLY A 79 14.48 -10.37 2.98
N GLU A 80 13.65 -10.84 3.92
CA GLU A 80 13.89 -12.07 4.69
C GLU A 80 13.89 -13.33 3.81
N TYR A 81 13.16 -13.34 2.69
CA TYR A 81 13.10 -14.47 1.76
C TYR A 81 14.13 -14.40 0.62
N CYS A 82 14.64 -13.22 0.27
CA CYS A 82 15.54 -13.04 -0.89
C CYS A 82 17.04 -13.03 -0.56
N CYS A 83 17.45 -12.77 0.68
CA CYS A 83 18.88 -12.73 1.04
C CYS A 83 19.37 -14.08 1.60
N SER A 84 20.36 -14.69 0.92
CA SER A 84 21.05 -15.94 1.29
C SER A 84 21.85 -15.91 2.61
N CYS A 85 21.63 -14.91 3.48
CA CYS A 85 22.27 -14.81 4.80
C CYS A 85 21.46 -15.47 5.92
N ALA A 86 20.33 -16.10 5.60
CA ALA A 86 19.54 -16.89 6.55
C ALA A 86 20.07 -18.34 6.62
N PRO A 87 20.24 -18.94 7.82
CA PRO A 87 20.66 -20.34 7.94
C PRO A 87 19.65 -21.29 7.27
N PRO A 88 20.08 -22.47 6.81
CA PRO A 88 19.24 -23.35 6.02
C PRO A 88 18.06 -23.86 6.85
N TYR A 89 16.86 -23.58 6.36
CA TYR A 89 15.62 -24.29 6.69
C TYR A 89 15.21 -24.28 8.18
N ARG A 90 14.89 -23.10 8.72
CA ARG A 90 14.04 -23.03 9.92
C ARG A 90 12.63 -23.50 9.50
N ARG A 91 12.17 -24.66 10.00
CA ARG A 91 10.76 -25.09 9.83
C ARG A 91 9.88 -23.99 10.40
N ILE A 92 9.22 -23.25 9.52
CA ILE A 92 8.23 -22.24 9.89
C ILE A 92 7.19 -22.95 10.75
N SER A 93 7.03 -22.51 11.99
CA SER A 93 6.02 -23.06 12.87
C SER A 93 4.62 -22.75 12.30
N PRO A 94 3.61 -23.60 12.55
CA PRO A 94 2.24 -23.30 12.11
C PRO A 94 1.71 -21.97 12.68
N LEU A 95 2.28 -21.51 13.80
CA LEU A 95 1.97 -20.23 14.42
C LEU A 95 2.54 -19.05 13.61
N GLU A 96 3.83 -19.11 13.22
CA GLU A 96 4.47 -18.09 12.39
C GLU A 96 3.81 -17.98 11.01
N CYS A 97 3.42 -19.10 10.40
CA CYS A 97 2.68 -19.10 9.14
C CYS A 97 1.33 -18.38 9.27
N LYS A 98 0.57 -18.64 10.35
CA LYS A 98 -0.69 -17.94 10.64
C LYS A 98 -0.47 -16.44 10.87
N LEU A 99 0.60 -16.05 11.57
CA LEU A 99 0.92 -14.64 11.81
C LEU A 99 1.31 -13.91 10.52
N ALA A 100 2.16 -14.54 9.69
CA ALA A 100 2.53 -14.01 8.38
C ALA A 100 1.30 -13.84 7.48
N CYS A 101 0.38 -14.82 7.48
CA CYS A 101 -0.89 -14.74 6.74
C CYS A 101 -1.77 -13.58 7.23
N LEU A 102 -1.92 -13.40 8.55
CA LEU A 102 -2.68 -12.29 9.14
C LEU A 102 -2.05 -10.92 8.81
N MET A 103 -0.72 -10.82 8.85
CA MET A 103 -0.02 -9.60 8.43
C MET A 103 -0.23 -9.30 6.95
N PHE A 104 -0.09 -10.31 6.08
CA PHE A 104 -0.31 -10.17 4.65
C PHE A 104 -1.75 -9.74 4.34
N PHE A 105 -2.72 -10.31 5.04
CA PHE A 105 -4.13 -9.92 4.94
C PHE A 105 -4.34 -8.46 5.34
N SER A 106 -3.73 -8.02 6.46
CA SER A 106 -3.78 -6.63 6.91
C SER A 106 -3.14 -5.65 5.91
N ILE A 107 -1.99 -6.03 5.30
CA ILE A 107 -1.29 -5.22 4.30
C ILE A 107 -2.16 -5.10 3.03
N THR A 108 -2.65 -6.22 2.53
CA THR A 108 -3.49 -6.29 1.33
C THR A 108 -4.78 -5.50 1.52
N GLY A 109 -5.46 -5.66 2.65
CA GLY A 109 -6.70 -4.94 2.95
C GLY A 109 -6.54 -3.43 2.90
N ARG A 110 -5.39 -2.88 3.32
CA ARG A 110 -5.13 -1.44 3.25
C ARG A 110 -4.61 -0.98 1.87
N ALA A 111 -3.98 -1.84 1.09
CA ALA A 111 -3.51 -1.52 -0.27
C ALA A 111 -4.66 -1.46 -1.28
N VAL A 112 -5.70 -2.28 -1.08
CA VAL A 112 -6.83 -2.43 -2.01
C VAL A 112 -7.90 -1.33 -1.87
N ILE A 113 -7.85 -0.49 -0.83
CA ILE A 113 -8.84 0.59 -0.60
C ILE A 113 -8.87 1.61 -1.75
N ALA A 114 -7.70 2.10 -2.16
CA ALA A 114 -7.59 3.08 -3.24
C ALA A 114 -8.11 2.56 -4.59
N PRO A 115 -7.67 1.37 -5.09
CA PRO A 115 -8.18 0.85 -6.36
C PRO A 115 -9.66 0.50 -6.33
N LEU A 116 -10.20 -0.04 -5.22
CA LEU A 116 -11.64 -0.27 -5.10
C LEU A 116 -12.43 1.03 -5.13
N THR A 117 -11.94 2.07 -4.45
CA THR A 117 -12.60 3.38 -4.46
C THR A 117 -12.58 3.99 -5.86
N TRP A 118 -11.45 3.90 -6.56
CA TRP A 118 -11.33 4.36 -7.95
C TRP A 118 -12.36 3.68 -8.85
N LEU A 119 -12.42 2.35 -8.83
CA LEU A 119 -13.36 1.58 -9.65
C LEU A 119 -14.81 1.90 -9.30
N ALA A 120 -15.14 1.99 -8.00
CA ALA A 120 -16.48 2.34 -7.56
C ALA A 120 -16.91 3.73 -8.07
N VAL A 121 -16.05 4.75 -7.91
CA VAL A 121 -16.36 6.13 -8.31
C VAL A 121 -16.47 6.27 -9.84
N THR A 122 -15.56 5.64 -10.58
CA THR A 122 -15.58 5.67 -12.05
C THR A 122 -16.80 4.93 -12.63
N LEU A 123 -17.19 3.79 -12.06
CA LEU A 123 -18.39 3.06 -12.44
C LEU A 123 -19.68 3.82 -12.07
N LEU A 124 -19.75 4.44 -10.90
CA LEU A 124 -20.92 5.24 -10.51
C LEU A 124 -21.08 6.50 -11.36
N THR A 125 -19.96 7.10 -11.79
CA THR A 125 -19.94 8.23 -12.74
C THR A 125 -20.35 7.78 -14.14
N GLY A 126 -19.92 6.58 -14.56
CA GLY A 126 -20.39 5.89 -15.77
C GLY A 126 -19.82 6.38 -17.11
N THR A 127 -19.10 7.49 -17.15
CA THR A 127 -18.53 8.07 -18.39
C THR A 127 -17.55 7.15 -19.10
N TYR A 128 -16.69 6.44 -18.35
CA TYR A 128 -15.71 5.52 -18.92
C TYR A 128 -16.36 4.24 -19.45
N TYR A 129 -17.36 3.72 -18.71
CA TYR A 129 -18.12 2.55 -19.11
C TYR A 129 -18.97 2.83 -20.35
N GLU A 130 -19.64 3.99 -20.41
CA GLU A 130 -20.42 4.44 -21.57
C GLU A 130 -19.58 4.47 -22.85
N CYS A 131 -18.36 5.03 -22.78
CA CYS A 131 -17.44 5.00 -23.92
C CYS A 131 -17.00 3.55 -24.23
N ALA A 132 -16.57 2.76 -23.24
CA ALA A 132 -16.07 1.39 -23.45
C ALA A 132 -17.13 0.43 -24.03
N ALA A 133 -18.38 0.54 -23.57
CA ALA A 133 -19.48 -0.34 -23.94
C ALA A 133 -20.26 0.13 -25.18
N SER A 134 -20.01 1.36 -25.67
CA SER A 134 -20.75 1.97 -26.78
C SER A 134 -20.87 1.08 -28.02
N GLU A 135 -19.79 0.39 -28.39
CA GLU A 135 -19.72 -0.48 -29.57
C GLU A 135 -20.50 -1.81 -29.40
N PHE A 136 -20.83 -2.20 -28.16
CA PHE A 136 -21.48 -3.48 -27.84
C PHE A 136 -22.99 -3.35 -27.59
N ALA A 137 -23.58 -2.18 -27.80
CA ALA A 137 -25.01 -1.97 -27.62
C ALA A 137 -25.83 -2.81 -28.63
N SER A 138 -26.77 -3.60 -28.12
CA SER A 138 -27.72 -4.32 -28.98
C SER A 138 -28.76 -3.34 -29.53
N VAL A 139 -28.76 -3.16 -30.85
CA VAL A 139 -29.67 -2.25 -31.56
C VAL A 139 -30.57 -2.94 -32.59
N ASP A 140 -30.57 -4.27 -32.61
CA ASP A 140 -31.28 -5.08 -33.60
C ASP A 140 -32.81 -4.93 -33.54
N HIS A 141 -33.33 -4.49 -32.39
CA HIS A 141 -34.76 -4.33 -32.16
C HIS A 141 -35.30 -2.97 -32.63
N TYR A 142 -34.43 -2.03 -33.03
CA TYR A 142 -34.85 -0.69 -33.43
C TYR A 142 -35.07 -0.60 -34.94
N PRO A 143 -36.23 -0.08 -35.40
CA PRO A 143 -36.59 0.02 -36.83
C PRO A 143 -35.54 0.75 -37.66
N VAL A 144 -34.89 1.78 -37.07
CA VAL A 144 -33.87 2.61 -37.73
C VAL A 144 -32.59 1.84 -38.11
N PHE A 145 -32.33 0.68 -37.50
CA PHE A 145 -31.12 -0.12 -37.73
C PHE A 145 -31.33 -1.38 -38.61
N HIS A 146 -32.57 -1.68 -39.03
CA HIS A 146 -32.85 -2.86 -39.88
C HIS A 146 -32.27 -2.75 -41.29
N ASN A 147 -32.29 -1.55 -41.89
CA ASN A 147 -31.82 -1.30 -43.25
C ASN A 147 -30.37 -0.77 -43.31
N VAL A 148 -29.64 -0.81 -42.18
CA VAL A 148 -28.26 -0.31 -42.06
C VAL A 148 -27.28 -1.47 -42.13
N SER A 149 -26.22 -1.34 -42.95
CA SER A 149 -25.16 -2.36 -43.01
C SER A 149 -24.45 -2.52 -41.67
N ALA A 150 -23.92 -3.71 -41.38
CA ALA A 150 -23.22 -3.99 -40.13
C ALA A 150 -22.05 -3.02 -39.88
N SER A 151 -21.23 -2.74 -40.90
CA SER A 151 -20.12 -1.79 -40.79
C SER A 151 -20.57 -0.36 -40.49
N LYS A 152 -21.69 0.09 -41.08
CA LYS A 152 -22.21 1.43 -40.83
C LYS A 152 -22.87 1.52 -39.45
N ARG A 153 -23.49 0.43 -39.00
CA ARG A 153 -24.06 0.33 -37.65
C ARG A 153 -22.97 0.46 -36.58
N GLU A 154 -21.86 -0.26 -36.71
CA GLU A 154 -20.71 -0.14 -35.80
C GLU A 154 -20.16 1.29 -35.76
N GLU A 155 -20.06 1.96 -36.90
CA GLU A 155 -19.62 3.36 -36.97
C GLU A 155 -20.59 4.32 -36.25
N ILE A 156 -21.90 4.09 -36.38
CA ILE A 156 -22.93 4.89 -35.69
C ILE A 156 -22.85 4.65 -34.17
N LEU A 157 -22.77 3.40 -33.74
CA LEU A 157 -22.67 3.01 -32.32
C LEU A 157 -21.41 3.59 -31.66
N ALA A 158 -20.26 3.48 -32.33
CA ALA A 158 -19.01 4.08 -31.87
C ALA A 158 -19.09 5.61 -31.77
N GLY A 159 -19.98 6.25 -32.53
CA GLY A 159 -20.20 7.70 -32.54
C GLY A 159 -21.13 8.22 -31.44
N PHE A 160 -21.89 7.36 -30.77
CA PHE A 160 -22.89 7.77 -29.77
C PHE A 160 -22.33 8.62 -28.61
N PRO A 161 -21.17 8.28 -28.00
CA PRO A 161 -20.63 9.06 -26.88
C PRO A 161 -20.18 10.48 -27.26
N CYS A 162 -19.94 10.77 -28.55
CA CYS A 162 -19.42 12.06 -29.02
C CYS A 162 -20.50 13.01 -29.55
N CYS A 163 -21.78 12.67 -29.43
CA CYS A 163 -22.89 13.53 -29.86
C CYS A 163 -22.75 14.03 -31.32
N ARG A 164 -22.38 13.15 -32.26
CA ARG A 164 -22.40 13.51 -33.69
C ARG A 164 -23.82 13.86 -34.13
N SER A 165 -23.94 14.83 -35.05
CA SER A 165 -25.22 15.21 -35.63
C SER A 165 -25.85 14.01 -36.35
N ALA A 166 -27.04 13.62 -35.90
CA ALA A 166 -27.79 12.50 -36.44
C ALA A 166 -29.28 12.88 -36.58
N PRO A 167 -30.07 12.15 -37.38
CA PRO A 167 -31.53 12.33 -37.43
C PRO A 167 -32.16 12.19 -36.04
N SER A 168 -33.28 12.87 -35.80
CA SER A 168 -34.04 12.83 -34.52
C SER A 168 -34.24 11.41 -33.98
N ASP A 169 -34.47 10.48 -34.89
CA ASP A 169 -34.83 9.10 -34.59
C ASP A 169 -33.62 8.32 -34.04
N VAL A 170 -32.42 8.66 -34.52
CA VAL A 170 -31.15 8.09 -34.04
C VAL A 170 -30.73 8.75 -32.72
N ILE A 171 -31.08 10.03 -32.52
CA ILE A 171 -30.84 10.75 -31.26
C ILE A 171 -31.63 10.10 -30.11
N LEU A 172 -32.90 9.74 -30.34
CA LEU A 172 -33.71 9.06 -29.34
C LEU A 172 -33.10 7.71 -28.91
N VAL A 173 -32.69 6.89 -29.89
CA VAL A 173 -32.05 5.59 -29.62
C VAL A 173 -30.71 5.76 -28.91
N ARG A 174 -29.92 6.77 -29.29
CA ARG A 174 -28.66 7.12 -28.61
C ARG A 174 -28.91 7.42 -27.13
N ASP A 175 -29.89 8.27 -26.82
CA ASP A 175 -30.17 8.68 -25.44
C ASP A 175 -30.67 7.51 -24.59
N GLU A 176 -31.49 6.62 -25.17
CA GLU A 176 -31.93 5.38 -24.53
C GLU A 176 -30.75 4.44 -24.21
N ILE A 177 -29.84 4.25 -25.17
CA ILE A 177 -28.64 3.42 -24.97
C ILE A 177 -27.68 4.05 -23.96
N ALA A 178 -27.52 5.37 -23.97
CA ALA A 178 -26.71 6.06 -22.99
C ALA A 178 -27.27 5.88 -21.57
N LEU A 179 -28.60 5.96 -21.41
CA LEU A 179 -29.27 5.68 -20.14
C LEU A 179 -29.08 4.22 -19.72
N LEU A 180 -29.21 3.26 -20.65
CA LEU A 180 -29.00 1.84 -20.38
C LEU A 180 -27.57 1.55 -19.91
N HIS A 181 -26.56 2.11 -20.59
CA HIS A 181 -25.16 1.93 -20.19
C HIS A 181 -24.85 2.60 -18.85
N ARG A 182 -25.43 3.78 -18.57
CA ARG A 182 -25.30 4.42 -17.25
C ARG A 182 -25.91 3.56 -16.15
N TYR A 183 -27.10 3.00 -16.39
CA TYR A 183 -27.74 2.06 -15.47
C TYR A 183 -26.84 0.83 -15.21
N GLN A 184 -26.33 0.19 -16.27
CA GLN A 184 -25.44 -0.97 -16.15
C GLN A 184 -24.18 -0.63 -15.36
N SER A 185 -23.54 0.50 -15.67
CA SER A 185 -22.35 0.96 -14.97
C SER A 185 -22.59 1.21 -13.49
N GLN A 186 -23.68 1.90 -13.14
CA GLN A 186 -24.03 2.16 -11.74
C GLN A 186 -24.39 0.87 -10.99
N MET A 187 -25.10 -0.05 -11.63
CA MET A 187 -25.43 -1.36 -11.06
C MET A 187 -24.14 -2.16 -10.79
N LEU A 188 -23.21 -2.21 -11.74
CA LEU A 188 -21.89 -2.82 -11.54
C LEU A 188 -21.11 -2.15 -10.40
N GLY A 189 -21.17 -0.82 -10.30
CA GLY A 189 -20.57 -0.06 -9.21
C GLY A 189 -21.13 -0.46 -7.84
N TRP A 190 -22.45 -0.54 -7.69
CA TRP A 190 -23.10 -0.98 -6.46
C TRP A 190 -22.83 -2.44 -6.12
N ILE A 191 -22.86 -3.34 -7.11
CA ILE A 191 -22.50 -4.75 -6.95
C ILE A 191 -21.06 -4.87 -6.45
N LEU A 192 -20.12 -4.12 -7.04
CA LEU A 192 -18.72 -4.08 -6.62
C LEU A 192 -18.60 -3.65 -5.15
N ILE A 193 -19.26 -2.56 -4.75
CA ILE A 193 -19.24 -2.06 -3.37
C ILE A 193 -19.81 -3.11 -2.41
N ALA A 194 -20.94 -3.72 -2.75
CA ALA A 194 -21.60 -4.73 -1.91
C ALA A 194 -20.70 -5.97 -1.74
N LEU A 195 -20.18 -6.53 -2.84
CA LEU A 195 -19.29 -7.69 -2.82
C LEU A 195 -17.99 -7.39 -2.06
N ALA A 196 -17.38 -6.23 -2.29
CA ALA A 196 -16.18 -5.82 -1.56
C ALA A 196 -16.45 -5.70 -0.05
N THR A 197 -17.58 -5.12 0.34
CA THR A 197 -17.97 -4.98 1.76
C THR A 197 -18.19 -6.35 2.41
N ILE A 198 -18.88 -7.26 1.74
CA ILE A 198 -19.09 -8.63 2.22
C ILE A 198 -17.75 -9.36 2.33
N ALA A 199 -16.88 -9.26 1.33
CA ALA A 199 -15.56 -9.88 1.34
C ALA A 199 -14.70 -9.36 2.51
N VAL A 200 -14.72 -8.04 2.77
CA VAL A 200 -14.03 -7.44 3.92
C VAL A 200 -14.60 -7.96 5.24
N LEU A 201 -15.92 -8.05 5.38
CA LEU A 201 -16.57 -8.57 6.58
C LEU A 201 -16.18 -10.03 6.83
N VAL A 202 -16.36 -10.90 5.83
CA VAL A 202 -16.02 -12.32 5.90
C VAL A 202 -14.55 -12.50 6.24
N SER A 203 -13.67 -11.77 5.56
CA SER A 203 -12.24 -11.90 5.81
C SER A 203 -11.83 -11.39 7.19
N CYS A 204 -12.46 -10.32 7.69
CA CYS A 204 -12.30 -9.88 9.08
C CYS A 204 -12.78 -10.96 10.07
N CYS A 205 -13.93 -11.59 9.82
CA CYS A 205 -14.44 -12.69 10.64
C CYS A 205 -13.48 -13.87 10.66
N VAL A 206 -13.02 -14.33 9.48
CA VAL A 206 -12.04 -15.41 9.35
C VAL A 206 -10.73 -15.06 10.07
N ALA A 207 -10.19 -13.86 9.87
CA ALA A 207 -8.98 -13.41 10.54
C ALA A 207 -9.13 -13.39 12.07
N ARG A 208 -10.31 -13.02 12.59
CA ARG A 208 -10.62 -13.05 14.03
C ARG A 208 -10.78 -14.48 14.56
N CYS A 209 -11.48 -15.35 13.84
CA CYS A 209 -11.71 -16.75 14.22
C CYS A 209 -10.42 -17.59 14.16
N CYS A 210 -9.56 -17.35 13.18
CA CYS A 210 -8.30 -18.09 13.00
C CYS A 210 -7.14 -17.53 13.82
N SER A 211 -7.34 -16.41 14.54
CA SER A 211 -6.27 -15.80 15.31
C SER A 211 -6.00 -16.60 16.59
N PRO A 212 -4.72 -16.90 16.87
CA PRO A 212 -4.33 -17.63 18.08
C PRO A 212 -4.44 -16.78 19.36
N PHE A 213 -4.70 -15.48 19.24
CA PHE A 213 -4.67 -14.53 20.35
C PHE A 213 -6.07 -14.19 20.88
N THR A 214 -6.17 -14.07 22.20
CA THR A 214 -7.31 -13.40 22.85
C THR A 214 -7.34 -11.90 22.49
N SER A 215 -8.47 -11.23 22.73
CA SER A 215 -8.61 -9.79 22.43
C SER A 215 -7.56 -8.92 23.15
N LEU A 216 -7.30 -9.21 24.43
CA LEU A 216 -6.30 -8.52 25.24
C LEU A 216 -4.87 -8.79 24.75
N GLN A 217 -4.55 -10.05 24.45
CA GLN A 217 -3.24 -10.41 23.89
C GLN A 217 -2.97 -9.71 22.57
N ARG A 218 -3.98 -9.55 21.70
CA ARG A 218 -3.82 -8.81 20.44
C ARG A 218 -3.50 -7.33 20.68
N CYS A 219 -4.17 -6.70 21.65
CA CYS A 219 -3.91 -5.30 22.01
C CYS A 219 -2.48 -5.12 22.53
N TYR A 220 -2.07 -5.98 23.47
CA TYR A 220 -0.71 -6.01 23.98
C TYR A 220 0.31 -6.21 22.86
N TRP A 221 0.09 -7.19 21.98
CA TRP A 221 0.98 -7.50 20.86
C TRP A 221 1.16 -6.31 19.91
N THR A 222 0.06 -5.62 19.56
CA THR A 222 0.14 -4.43 18.71
C THR A 222 0.90 -3.28 19.38
N SER A 223 0.72 -3.08 20.69
CA SER A 223 1.44 -2.05 21.43
C SER A 223 2.92 -2.40 21.60
N HIS A 224 3.22 -3.67 21.86
CA HIS A 224 4.59 -4.17 21.99
C HIS A 224 5.38 -3.93 20.71
N LEU A 225 4.85 -4.37 19.55
CA LEU A 225 5.47 -4.14 18.24
C LEU A 225 5.68 -2.66 17.93
N GLN A 226 4.73 -1.80 18.32
CA GLN A 226 4.88 -0.37 18.13
C GLN A 226 6.01 0.20 18.99
N ASN A 227 6.05 -0.16 20.28
CA ASN A 227 7.09 0.30 21.20
C ASN A 227 8.48 -0.24 20.82
N GLU A 228 8.56 -1.51 20.41
CA GLU A 228 9.80 -2.14 19.93
C GLU A 228 10.38 -1.35 18.77
N ARG A 229 9.55 -1.01 17.77
CA ARG A 229 9.98 -0.23 16.61
C ARG A 229 10.46 1.17 17.00
N GLU A 230 9.70 1.86 17.85
CA GLU A 230 10.01 3.22 18.28
C GLU A 230 11.33 3.28 19.07
N LEU A 231 11.50 2.37 20.04
CA LEU A 231 12.72 2.30 20.85
C LEU A 231 13.93 1.86 20.02
N PHE A 232 13.73 0.93 19.08
CA PHE A 232 14.80 0.53 18.17
C PHE A 232 15.27 1.69 17.29
N GLU A 233 14.34 2.47 16.73
CA GLU A 233 14.67 3.64 15.90
C GLU A 233 15.44 4.70 16.70
N GLN A 234 15.01 5.00 17.93
CA GLN A 234 15.71 5.91 18.83
C GLN A 234 17.12 5.42 19.18
N ALA A 235 17.26 4.15 19.54
CA ALA A 235 18.56 3.56 19.89
C ALA A 235 19.50 3.53 18.66
N ALA A 236 18.99 3.18 17.49
CA ALA A 236 19.75 3.18 16.24
C ALA A 236 20.21 4.60 15.85
N GLU A 237 19.36 5.60 15.98
CA GLU A 237 19.71 7.00 15.74
C GLU A 237 20.84 7.46 16.68
N GLN A 238 20.69 7.23 17.98
CA GLN A 238 21.71 7.58 18.98
C GLN A 238 23.03 6.86 18.73
N HIS A 239 22.98 5.56 18.48
CA HIS A 239 24.17 4.76 18.20
C HIS A 239 24.90 5.25 16.94
N SER A 240 24.16 5.51 15.85
CA SER A 240 24.73 6.03 14.61
C SER A 240 25.40 7.39 14.83
N ARG A 241 24.77 8.28 15.60
CA ARG A 241 25.34 9.60 15.95
C ARG A 241 26.65 9.45 16.70
N LEU A 242 26.71 8.60 17.72
CA LEU A 242 27.92 8.38 18.51
C LEU A 242 29.06 7.80 17.64
N LEU A 243 28.76 6.85 16.76
CA LEU A 243 29.72 6.27 15.82
C LEU A 243 30.29 7.31 14.86
N ILE A 244 29.43 8.11 14.23
CA ILE A 244 29.85 9.18 13.32
C ILE A 244 30.63 10.25 14.07
N MET A 245 30.21 10.63 15.28
CA MET A 245 30.92 11.60 16.11
C MET A 245 32.33 11.11 16.47
N HIS A 246 32.50 9.83 16.78
CA HIS A 246 33.82 9.24 17.03
C HIS A 246 34.69 9.24 15.77
N ARG A 247 34.13 8.93 14.59
CA ARG A 247 34.86 9.00 13.30
C ARG A 247 35.30 10.43 12.96
N ILE A 248 34.42 11.41 13.14
CA ILE A 248 34.71 12.83 12.93
C ILE A 248 35.83 13.27 13.88
N LYS A 249 35.78 12.86 15.16
CA LYS A 249 36.86 13.11 16.12
C LYS A 249 38.19 12.53 15.67
N LYS A 250 38.20 11.30 15.13
CA LYS A 250 39.43 10.66 14.61
C LYS A 250 39.98 11.39 13.38
N LEU A 251 39.10 11.90 12.51
CA LEU A 251 39.45 12.59 11.27
C LEU A 251 40.00 14.00 11.51
N PHE A 252 39.25 14.83 12.25
CA PHE A 252 39.55 16.25 12.44
C PHE A 252 40.21 16.59 13.79
N GLY A 253 40.23 15.65 14.73
CA GLY A 253 40.83 15.82 16.06
C GLY A 253 39.89 16.42 17.12
N PHE A 254 38.65 16.76 16.77
CA PHE A 254 37.68 17.38 17.69
C PHE A 254 36.25 16.91 17.42
N ILE A 255 35.33 17.17 18.35
CA ILE A 255 33.92 16.80 18.26
C ILE A 255 33.10 18.01 17.78
N PRO A 256 32.17 17.86 16.82
CA PRO A 256 31.25 18.93 16.46
C PRO A 256 30.45 19.43 17.68
N GLY A 257 30.55 20.72 17.99
CA GLY A 257 29.86 21.33 19.13
C GLY A 257 30.70 21.53 20.41
N SER A 258 31.98 21.16 20.42
CA SER A 258 32.89 21.54 21.51
C SER A 258 33.41 22.97 21.33
N GLU A 259 33.27 23.82 22.37
CA GLU A 259 33.73 25.22 22.35
C GLU A 259 35.26 25.36 22.55
N ASP A 260 35.90 24.40 23.21
CA ASP A 260 37.35 24.39 23.47
C ASP A 260 38.13 23.48 22.49
N ILE A 261 38.36 23.96 21.26
CA ILE A 261 39.16 23.24 20.25
C ILE A 261 40.63 23.65 20.37
N LYS A 262 41.45 22.81 21.02
CA LYS A 262 42.90 23.06 21.20
C LYS A 262 43.78 22.50 20.08
N HIS A 263 43.32 21.46 19.39
CA HIS A 263 44.06 20.80 18.32
C HIS A 263 43.14 20.46 17.15
N ILE A 264 43.50 20.94 15.96
CA ILE A 264 42.82 20.66 14.69
C ILE A 264 43.78 19.85 13.84
N ARG A 265 43.37 18.61 13.49
CA ARG A 265 44.10 17.78 12.54
C ARG A 265 43.60 18.07 11.13
N ILE A 266 44.51 18.43 10.23
CA ILE A 266 44.21 18.51 8.79
C ILE A 266 44.29 17.09 8.22
N PRO A 267 43.21 16.55 7.62
CA PRO A 267 43.22 15.20 7.09
C PRO A 267 44.13 15.07 5.87
N SER A 268 44.83 13.94 5.75
CA SER A 268 45.62 13.59 4.59
C SER A 268 44.77 13.06 3.43
N CYS A 269 45.31 13.00 2.21
CA CYS A 269 44.61 12.42 1.05
C CYS A 269 44.24 10.92 1.27
N GLN A 270 44.96 10.22 2.15
CA GLN A 270 44.62 8.85 2.55
C GLN A 270 43.43 8.83 3.52
N ASP A 271 43.40 9.73 4.50
CA ASP A 271 42.27 9.84 5.45
C ASP A 271 40.94 10.15 4.72
N TRP A 272 40.98 10.94 3.65
CA TRP A 272 39.82 11.20 2.78
C TRP A 272 39.37 9.98 1.97
N ARG A 273 40.29 9.10 1.58
CA ARG A 273 39.95 7.81 0.94
C ARG A 273 39.39 6.80 1.93
N ASP A 274 39.88 6.79 3.16
CA ASP A 274 39.44 5.83 4.18
C ASP A 274 38.01 6.13 4.68
N ILE A 275 37.55 7.39 4.62
CA ILE A 275 36.17 7.78 4.99
C ILE A 275 35.18 7.76 3.82
N SER A 276 35.66 7.76 2.56
CA SER A 276 34.76 7.73 1.39
C SER A 276 34.07 6.39 1.20
N VAL A 277 34.64 5.31 1.77
CA VAL A 277 33.98 4.01 1.85
C VAL A 277 33.05 4.03 3.06
N PRO A 278 31.71 3.97 2.89
CA PRO A 278 30.85 3.66 4.00
C PRO A 278 31.33 2.29 4.50
N THR A 279 31.82 2.22 5.74
CA THR A 279 31.99 0.91 6.36
C THR A 279 30.58 0.37 6.52
N LEU A 280 30.10 -0.32 5.48
CA LEU A 280 29.06 -1.31 5.63
C LEU A 280 29.60 -2.18 6.76
N LEU A 281 28.99 -2.07 7.93
CA LEU A 281 29.03 -3.11 8.92
C LEU A 281 28.52 -4.35 8.19
N CYS A 282 29.43 -5.10 7.56
CA CYS A 282 29.32 -6.54 7.64
C CYS A 282 29.31 -6.81 9.15
N MET A 283 28.11 -6.86 9.72
CA MET A 283 27.82 -7.72 10.87
C MET A 283 28.61 -9.00 10.59
N GLY A 284 29.63 -9.22 11.42
CA GLY A 284 30.82 -9.98 11.04
C GLY A 284 30.53 -11.40 10.57
N ASP A 285 31.59 -12.03 10.08
CA ASP A 285 31.73 -13.46 9.79
C ASP A 285 31.49 -14.38 11.01
N ASP A 286 30.79 -13.93 12.04
CA ASP A 286 30.18 -14.77 13.05
C ASP A 286 28.79 -15.17 12.56
N LEU A 287 28.70 -16.40 12.06
CA LEU A 287 27.53 -17.16 11.60
C LEU A 287 26.38 -17.31 12.63
N ARG A 288 26.21 -16.38 13.57
CA ARG A 288 25.02 -16.24 14.41
C ARG A 288 24.27 -14.97 14.05
N GLY A 289 23.68 -14.97 12.87
CA GLY A 289 22.56 -14.08 12.53
C GLY A 289 21.37 -14.41 13.43
N HIS A 290 21.39 -13.97 14.69
CA HIS A 290 20.31 -14.12 15.66
C HIS A 290 19.50 -12.83 15.72
N TYR A 291 18.98 -12.41 14.57
CA TYR A 291 17.88 -11.44 14.49
C TYR A 291 16.57 -12.23 14.50
N SER A 292 16.27 -12.85 15.63
CA SER A 292 14.90 -13.25 15.97
C SER A 292 14.42 -12.23 16.99
N PHE A 293 13.19 -11.75 16.79
CA PHE A 293 12.34 -11.01 17.74
C PHE A 293 12.97 -10.76 19.13
N LEU A 294 13.04 -9.49 19.57
CA LEU A 294 13.56 -9.11 20.90
C LEU A 294 12.93 -9.91 22.07
N GLY A 295 11.73 -10.47 21.87
CA GLY A 295 11.07 -11.35 22.84
C GLY A 295 11.76 -12.69 23.11
N ASN A 296 12.59 -13.21 22.20
CA ASN A 296 13.22 -14.53 22.39
C ASN A 296 14.53 -14.50 23.19
N ARG A 297 15.10 -13.32 23.50
CA ARG A 297 16.37 -13.23 24.24
C ARG A 297 16.21 -13.17 25.75
N VAL A 298 15.04 -12.77 26.26
CA VAL A 298 14.84 -12.57 27.70
C VAL A 298 14.76 -13.90 28.48
N ASP A 299 14.46 -15.01 27.81
CA ASP A 299 14.42 -16.34 28.44
C ASP A 299 15.80 -17.02 28.55
N GLU A 300 16.78 -16.66 27.70
CA GLU A 300 18.12 -17.30 27.78
C GLU A 300 18.98 -16.72 28.92
N ASP A 301 18.81 -15.45 29.27
CA ASP A 301 19.58 -14.81 30.36
C ASP A 301 19.06 -15.19 31.77
N ASN A 302 17.90 -15.84 31.89
CA ASN A 302 17.31 -16.25 33.18
C ASN A 302 17.68 -17.68 33.62
N GLU A 303 18.34 -18.50 32.79
CA GLU A 303 18.80 -19.83 33.20
C GLU A 303 20.17 -19.83 33.90
N GLU A 304 20.99 -18.78 33.74
CA GLU A 304 22.28 -18.68 34.44
C GLU A 304 22.17 -18.24 35.92
N ASP A 305 21.02 -17.72 36.36
CA ASP A 305 20.83 -17.25 37.74
C ASP A 305 20.16 -18.29 38.68
N ARG A 306 19.92 -19.52 38.19
CA ARG A 306 19.37 -20.63 39.01
C ARG A 306 20.42 -21.45 39.78
N SER A 307 21.69 -21.08 39.69
CA SER A 307 22.81 -21.76 40.37
C SER A 307 23.39 -20.94 41.53
N ARG A 308 22.56 -20.40 42.43
CA ARG A 308 23.00 -20.06 43.79
C ARG A 308 22.07 -20.71 44.79
N GLY A 309 22.59 -21.74 45.43
CA GLY A 309 21.86 -22.62 46.34
C GLY A 309 21.25 -21.89 47.52
N ILE A 310 20.04 -22.32 47.86
CA ILE A 310 19.50 -22.16 49.20
C ILE A 310 19.46 -23.58 49.78
N GLU A 311 20.55 -23.96 50.44
CA GLU A 311 20.47 -24.96 51.51
C GLU A 311 19.92 -24.27 52.74
N LEU A 312 18.86 -24.82 53.31
CA LEU A 312 18.59 -24.82 54.75
C LEU A 312 17.72 -26.06 55.03
N LYS A 313 18.41 -27.13 55.44
CA LYS A 313 17.87 -28.22 56.27
C LYS A 313 17.75 -27.73 57.73
N PRO A 314 17.08 -28.46 58.63
CA PRO A 314 15.91 -29.32 58.48
C PRO A 314 14.64 -28.69 59.06
#